data_AF-A0AAU9AF94-F1
#
_entry.id   AF-A0AAU9AF94-F1
#
_cell.length_a   1.000
_cell.length_b   1.000
_cell.length_c   1.000
_cell.angle_alpha   90.00
_cell.angle_beta   90.00
_cell.angle_gamma   90.00
#
_symmetry.space_group_name_H-M   'P 1'
#
loop_
_entity.id
_entity.type
_entity.pdbx_description
1 polymer ?
#
loop_
_entity_poly.entity_id
_entity_poly.type
_entity_poly.pdbx_seq_one_letter_code
_entity_poly.pdbx_strand_id
1 'polypeptide(L)'
;MRRADRLFLLIHALRGRRRAITAQQLAQTLEVSLRTVYRDVADLQRSGVPIEGEAGVGYVLRKGADIPPLMFSPDELEALVVGSRFVRAFGGERLGRGATAALLKIEAVLPPELRERAARTRIFAPALDNRLEASGVIDALYAAVQQRRVLRLTYRDGEARASEREVEPLCLSFWGGSWTLGAWCRLRADFRSFRPDRIAAQAATGETFAADEQRGLDAYLRSVGSSLSDHL
;
A
#
# COMPACT_ATOMS: atom_id res chain seq x y z
N MET A 1 11.78 -2.69 29.76
CA MET A 1 11.78 -1.78 28.59
C MET A 1 11.18 -2.49 27.37
N ARG A 2 10.24 -1.87 26.64
CA ARG A 2 9.71 -2.46 25.39
C ARG A 2 10.83 -2.47 24.34
N ARG A 3 10.77 -3.42 23.40
CA ARG A 3 11.82 -3.57 22.37
C ARG A 3 11.95 -2.32 21.51
N ALA A 4 10.84 -1.71 21.08
CA ALA A 4 10.84 -0.52 20.25
C ALA A 4 11.58 0.66 20.92
N ASP A 5 11.27 0.96 22.18
CA ASP A 5 11.93 2.02 22.96
C ASP A 5 13.44 1.78 23.04
N ARG A 6 13.84 0.51 23.25
CA ARG A 6 15.26 0.13 23.33
C ARG A 6 16.01 0.32 22.01
N LEU A 7 15.40 -0.08 20.89
CA LEU A 7 15.97 0.12 19.56
C LEU A 7 16.14 1.61 19.25
N PHE A 8 15.14 2.42 19.62
CA PHE A 8 15.21 3.87 19.47
C PHE A 8 16.34 4.49 20.29
N LEU A 9 16.46 4.12 21.57
CA LEU A 9 17.55 4.58 22.44
C LEU A 9 18.93 4.14 21.94
N LEU A 10 19.05 2.93 21.38
CA LEU A 10 20.29 2.44 20.79
C LEU A 10 20.70 3.28 19.58
N ILE A 11 19.77 3.55 18.66
CA ILE A 11 20.01 4.45 17.52
C ILE A 11 20.43 5.84 18.03
N HIS A 12 19.74 6.36 19.04
CA HIS A 12 20.03 7.68 19.59
C HIS A 12 21.42 7.73 20.25
N ALA A 13 21.83 6.67 20.94
CA ALA A 13 23.16 6.57 21.56
C ALA A 13 24.30 6.59 20.51
N LEU A 14 24.04 6.05 19.31
CA LEU A 14 24.99 6.06 18.19
C LEU A 14 24.96 7.38 17.40
N ARG A 15 23.83 8.10 17.41
CA ARG A 15 23.62 9.30 16.59
C ARG A 15 24.59 10.42 16.98
N GLY A 16 25.15 11.10 15.97
CA GLY A 16 26.07 12.22 16.15
C GLY A 16 27.47 11.84 16.65
N ARG A 17 27.75 10.55 16.90
CA ARG A 17 29.07 10.10 17.35
C ARG A 17 30.04 9.94 16.18
N ARG A 18 31.27 10.40 16.39
CA ARG A 18 32.39 10.26 15.44
C ARG A 18 33.26 9.03 15.69
N ARG A 19 33.08 8.37 16.84
CA ARG A 19 33.88 7.22 17.29
C ARG A 19 32.95 6.07 17.65
N ALA A 20 33.44 4.84 17.45
CA ALA A 20 32.73 3.64 17.84
C ALA A 20 32.50 3.58 19.36
N ILE A 21 31.34 3.11 19.75
CA ILE A 21 30.95 2.82 21.13
C ILE A 21 30.95 1.30 21.32
N THR A 22 31.51 0.82 22.43
CA THR A 22 31.57 -0.63 22.65
C THR A 22 30.20 -1.21 23.02
N ALA A 23 30.02 -2.51 22.76
CA ALA A 23 28.81 -3.22 23.19
C ALA A 23 28.61 -3.16 24.72
N GLN A 24 29.70 -3.17 25.51
CA GLN A 24 29.62 -2.97 26.97
C GLN A 24 29.04 -1.60 27.34
N GLN A 25 29.47 -0.53 26.68
CA GLN A 25 28.97 0.82 26.96
C GLN A 25 27.49 0.96 26.61
N LEU A 26 27.06 0.38 25.47
CA LEU A 26 25.65 0.33 25.11
C LEU A 26 24.83 -0.48 26.11
N ALA A 27 25.34 -1.65 26.53
CA ALA A 27 24.68 -2.53 27.49
C ALA A 27 24.45 -1.83 28.83
N GLN A 28 25.46 -1.09 29.33
CA GLN A 28 25.34 -0.29 30.53
C GLN A 28 24.35 0.86 30.36
N THR A 29 24.43 1.61 29.26
CA THR A 29 23.56 2.78 29.00
C THR A 29 22.09 2.37 28.85
N LEU A 30 21.83 1.22 28.22
CA LEU A 30 20.48 0.71 27.95
C LEU A 30 19.97 -0.23 29.06
N GLU A 31 20.79 -0.50 30.08
CA GLU A 31 20.50 -1.43 31.18
C GLU A 31 20.07 -2.83 30.69
N VAL A 32 20.81 -3.37 29.71
CA VAL A 32 20.56 -4.71 29.15
C VAL A 32 21.82 -5.55 29.04
N SER A 33 21.66 -6.85 28.78
CA SER A 33 22.80 -7.75 28.57
C SER A 33 23.57 -7.44 27.28
N LEU A 34 24.86 -7.80 27.24
CA LEU A 34 25.70 -7.73 26.03
C LEU A 34 25.05 -8.49 24.84
N ARG A 35 24.49 -9.67 25.13
CA ARG A 35 23.78 -10.50 24.13
C ARG A 35 22.58 -9.77 23.54
N THR A 36 21.87 -8.98 24.34
CA THR A 36 20.74 -8.16 23.87
C THR A 36 21.22 -7.07 22.92
N VAL A 37 22.32 -6.38 23.24
CA VAL A 37 22.91 -5.37 22.35
C VAL A 37 23.31 -5.99 21.02
N TYR A 38 24.02 -7.12 21.03
CA TYR A 38 24.44 -7.78 19.79
C TYR A 38 23.25 -8.17 18.90
N ARG A 39 22.20 -8.75 19.50
CA ARG A 39 20.99 -9.10 18.76
C ARG A 39 20.31 -7.86 18.19
N ASP A 40 20.12 -6.83 19.00
CA ASP A 40 19.40 -5.62 18.61
C ASP A 40 20.17 -4.80 17.55
N VAL A 41 21.51 -4.74 17.63
CA VAL A 41 22.35 -4.15 16.56
C VAL A 41 22.22 -4.95 15.26
N ALA A 42 22.29 -6.28 15.33
CA ALA A 42 22.13 -7.13 14.16
C ALA A 42 20.72 -6.99 13.54
N ASP A 43 19.69 -6.82 14.36
CA ASP A 43 18.33 -6.53 13.90
C ASP A 43 18.28 -5.18 13.16
N LEU A 44 18.86 -4.13 13.73
CA LEU A 44 18.90 -2.80 13.13
C LEU A 44 19.67 -2.77 11.80
N GLN A 45 20.81 -3.46 11.74
CA GLN A 45 21.60 -3.63 10.50
C GLN A 45 20.78 -4.36 9.42
N ARG A 46 20.06 -5.42 9.79
CA ARG A 46 19.16 -6.14 8.86
C ARG A 46 17.99 -5.28 8.39
N SER A 47 17.48 -4.39 9.26
CA SER A 47 16.48 -3.37 8.91
C SER A 47 17.04 -2.17 8.14
N GLY A 48 18.31 -2.22 7.73
CA GLY A 48 18.94 -1.20 6.88
C GLY A 48 19.55 -0.02 7.62
N VAL A 49 19.51 0.03 8.96
CA VAL A 49 20.18 1.08 9.73
C VAL A 49 21.69 0.97 9.51
N PRO A 50 22.38 2.04 9.06
CA PRO A 50 23.77 1.97 8.62
C PRO A 50 24.74 1.99 9.82
N ILE A 51 24.63 0.99 10.69
CA ILE A 51 25.54 0.76 11.81
C ILE A 51 26.73 -0.05 11.29
N GLU A 52 27.92 0.53 11.40
CA GLU A 52 29.19 -0.13 11.12
C GLU A 52 29.83 -0.61 12.42
N GLY A 53 30.58 -1.70 12.34
CA GLY A 53 31.32 -2.27 13.47
C GLY A 53 30.94 -3.71 13.79
N GLU A 54 31.72 -4.31 14.69
CA GLU A 54 31.62 -5.73 15.05
C GLU A 54 31.90 -5.97 16.54
N ALA A 55 31.63 -7.18 17.01
CA ALA A 55 31.83 -7.58 18.39
C ALA A 55 33.30 -7.40 18.80
N GLY A 56 33.53 -6.77 19.95
CA GLY A 56 34.88 -6.47 20.45
C GLY A 56 35.52 -5.18 19.92
N VAL A 57 35.04 -4.63 18.79
CA VAL A 57 35.51 -3.34 18.25
C VAL A 57 34.58 -2.19 18.67
N GLY A 58 33.27 -2.43 18.63
CA GLY A 58 32.25 -1.42 18.90
C GLY A 58 31.51 -0.97 17.65
N TYR A 59 30.51 -0.11 17.82
CA TYR A 59 29.53 0.26 16.81
C TYR A 59 29.48 1.78 16.60
N VAL A 60 29.30 2.21 15.36
CA VAL A 60 29.11 3.61 14.98
C VAL A 60 28.09 3.70 13.85
N LEU A 61 27.36 4.81 13.76
CA LEU A 61 26.58 5.09 12.54
C LEU A 61 27.53 5.59 11.46
N ARG A 62 27.39 5.06 10.23
CA ARG A 62 28.14 5.53 9.06
C ARG A 62 28.06 7.06 8.98
N LYS A 63 29.22 7.69 8.79
CA LYS A 63 29.34 9.15 8.74
C LYS A 63 28.51 9.70 7.57
N GLY A 64 27.68 10.72 7.84
CA GLY A 64 26.77 11.29 6.84
C GLY A 64 25.44 10.54 6.67
N ALA A 65 25.20 9.47 7.43
CA ALA A 65 23.88 8.87 7.54
C ALA A 65 22.98 9.79 8.37
N ASP A 66 22.23 10.66 7.69
CA ASP A 66 21.02 11.23 8.26
C ASP A 66 20.01 10.08 8.35
N ILE A 67 19.65 9.67 9.56
CA ILE A 67 18.71 8.57 9.75
C ILE A 67 17.32 9.14 9.43
N PRO A 68 16.72 8.85 8.27
CA PRO A 68 15.41 9.34 7.95
C PRO A 68 14.41 8.70 8.94
N PRO A 69 13.25 9.34 9.17
CA PRO A 69 12.20 8.78 10.03
C PRO A 69 11.66 7.43 9.53
N LEU A 70 11.99 7.04 8.28
CA LEU A 70 11.68 5.74 7.71
C LEU A 70 12.91 5.16 7.00
N MET A 71 13.26 3.90 7.31
CA MET A 71 14.32 3.16 6.62
C MET A 71 13.67 2.16 5.68
N PHE A 72 14.07 2.17 4.41
CA PHE A 72 13.70 1.15 3.44
C PHE A 72 14.92 0.29 3.11
N SER A 73 14.74 -1.01 3.09
CA SER A 73 15.68 -1.91 2.43
C SER A 73 15.64 -1.67 0.91
N PRO A 74 16.69 -2.08 0.17
CA PRO A 74 16.68 -2.00 -1.29
C PRO A 74 15.46 -2.70 -1.93
N ASP A 75 15.05 -3.85 -1.39
CA ASP A 75 13.95 -4.64 -1.93
C ASP A 75 12.59 -4.02 -1.62
N GLU A 76 12.43 -3.43 -0.42
CA GLU A 76 11.22 -2.66 -0.06
C GLU A 76 11.05 -1.45 -0.97
N LEU A 77 12.15 -0.74 -1.27
CA LEU A 77 12.11 0.41 -2.15
C LEU A 77 11.78 0.02 -3.60
N GLU A 78 12.40 -1.04 -4.11
CA GLU A 78 12.08 -1.59 -5.43
C GLU A 78 10.60 -2.00 -5.51
N ALA A 79 10.07 -2.68 -4.49
CA ALA A 79 8.66 -3.04 -4.41
C ALA A 79 7.73 -1.82 -4.46
N LEU A 80 8.07 -0.72 -3.77
CA LEU A 80 7.29 0.53 -3.80
C LEU A 80 7.32 1.21 -5.17
N VAL A 81 8.48 1.25 -5.82
CA VAL A 81 8.62 1.81 -7.17
C VAL A 81 7.79 1.00 -8.16
N VAL A 82 7.90 -0.32 -8.12
CA VAL A 82 7.13 -1.23 -8.97
C VAL A 82 5.64 -1.10 -8.68
N GLY A 83 5.22 -1.18 -7.42
CA GLY A 83 3.83 -1.03 -7.00
C GLY A 83 3.22 0.29 -7.45
N SER A 84 3.97 1.39 -7.34
CA SER A 84 3.53 2.70 -7.84
C SER A 84 3.35 2.71 -9.37
N ARG A 85 4.23 2.05 -10.13
CA ARG A 85 4.03 1.87 -11.58
C ARG A 85 2.73 1.11 -11.88
N PHE A 86 2.44 0.04 -11.14
CA PHE A 86 1.17 -0.70 -11.27
C PHE A 86 -0.04 0.17 -10.91
N VAL A 87 -0.02 0.90 -9.78
CA VAL A 87 -1.11 1.78 -9.38
C VAL A 87 -1.35 2.87 -10.43
N ARG A 88 -0.30 3.45 -11.01
CA ARG A 88 -0.45 4.43 -12.11
C ARG A 88 -1.04 3.82 -13.38
N ALA A 89 -0.72 2.56 -13.67
CA ALA A 89 -1.20 1.88 -14.87
C ALA A 89 -2.64 1.33 -14.72
N PHE A 90 -3.06 0.98 -13.50
CA PHE A 90 -4.28 0.21 -13.27
C PHE A 90 -5.25 0.82 -12.25
N GLY A 91 -4.81 1.71 -11.36
CA GLY A 91 -5.58 2.19 -10.20
C GLY A 91 -6.52 3.37 -10.47
N GLY A 92 -6.68 3.80 -11.73
CA GLY A 92 -7.36 5.06 -12.06
C GLY A 92 -6.49 6.29 -11.83
N GLU A 93 -6.95 7.46 -12.28
CA GLU A 93 -6.13 8.67 -12.24
C GLU A 93 -5.86 9.15 -10.82
N ARG A 94 -6.87 9.06 -9.94
CA ARG A 94 -6.75 9.58 -8.56
C ARG A 94 -5.65 8.85 -7.79
N LEU A 95 -5.66 7.51 -7.83
CA LEU A 95 -4.61 6.72 -7.18
C LEU A 95 -3.27 6.87 -7.91
N GLY A 96 -3.27 6.95 -9.24
CA GLY A 96 -2.05 7.21 -10.01
C GLY A 96 -1.35 8.50 -9.61
N ARG A 97 -2.08 9.62 -9.48
CA ARG A 97 -1.54 10.89 -8.96
C ARG A 97 -1.00 10.76 -7.54
N GLY A 98 -1.74 10.07 -6.66
CA GLY A 98 -1.31 9.79 -5.30
C GLY A 98 -0.01 9.00 -5.23
N ALA A 99 0.12 7.97 -6.07
CA ALA A 99 1.30 7.11 -6.16
C ALA A 99 2.53 7.86 -6.67
N THR A 100 2.37 8.74 -7.68
CA THR A 100 3.44 9.64 -8.13
C THR A 100 3.87 10.60 -7.02
N ALA A 101 2.92 11.25 -6.35
CA ALA A 101 3.23 12.19 -5.28
C ALA A 101 3.92 11.52 -4.08
N ALA A 102 3.53 10.28 -3.74
CA ALA A 102 4.17 9.50 -2.69
C ALA A 102 5.61 9.16 -3.03
N LEU A 103 5.88 8.67 -4.26
CA LEU A 103 7.25 8.36 -4.69
C LEU A 103 8.15 9.60 -4.67
N LEU A 104 7.67 10.75 -5.16
CA LEU A 104 8.46 12.00 -5.13
C LEU A 104 8.89 12.37 -3.70
N LYS A 105 7.99 12.20 -2.71
CA LYS A 105 8.31 12.45 -1.30
C LYS A 105 9.31 11.45 -0.74
N ILE A 106 9.22 10.18 -1.13
CA ILE A 106 10.16 9.14 -0.73
C ILE A 106 11.55 9.44 -1.33
N GLU A 107 11.63 9.71 -2.63
CA GLU A 107 12.89 10.02 -3.33
C GLU A 107 13.62 11.25 -2.76
N ALA A 108 12.87 12.22 -2.23
CA ALA A 108 13.42 13.43 -1.63
C ALA A 108 14.22 13.16 -0.34
N VAL A 109 13.92 12.08 0.39
CA VAL A 109 14.57 11.74 1.66
C VAL A 109 15.50 10.53 1.57
N LEU A 110 15.63 9.92 0.39
CA LEU A 110 16.49 8.75 0.18
C LEU A 110 17.98 9.12 0.00
N PRO A 111 18.90 8.29 0.52
CA PRO A 111 20.31 8.32 0.15
C PRO A 111 20.50 8.18 -1.37
N PRO A 112 21.54 8.81 -1.97
CA PRO A 112 21.80 8.74 -3.40
C PRO A 112 21.88 7.31 -3.96
N GLU A 113 22.51 6.38 -3.22
CA GLU A 113 22.71 5.00 -3.68
C GLU A 113 21.39 4.24 -3.83
N LEU A 114 20.46 4.45 -2.88
CA LEU A 114 19.14 3.83 -2.92
C LEU A 114 18.28 4.45 -4.03
N ARG A 115 18.37 5.77 -4.24
CA ARG A 115 17.68 6.47 -5.33
C ARG A 115 18.14 5.95 -6.71
N GLU A 116 19.44 5.79 -6.92
CA GLU A 116 19.96 5.23 -8.16
C GLU A 116 19.49 3.79 -8.40
N ARG A 117 19.48 2.97 -7.35
CA ARG A 117 19.04 1.58 -7.46
C ARG A 117 17.55 1.49 -7.82
N ALA A 118 16.71 2.27 -7.16
CA ALA A 118 15.29 2.43 -7.48
C ALA A 118 15.06 2.86 -8.94
N ALA A 119 15.85 3.82 -9.43
CA ALA A 119 15.76 4.29 -10.81
C ALA A 119 16.13 3.21 -11.85
N ARG A 120 16.97 2.24 -11.48
CA ARG A 120 17.44 1.15 -12.36
C ARG A 120 16.46 -0.03 -12.43
N THR A 121 15.36 -0.03 -11.68
CA THR A 121 14.36 -1.09 -11.74
C THR A 121 13.80 -1.27 -13.16
N ARG A 122 13.95 -2.48 -13.68
CA ARG A 122 13.59 -2.87 -15.06
C ARG A 122 12.18 -3.46 -15.19
N ILE A 123 11.38 -3.42 -14.12
CA ILE A 123 9.98 -3.87 -14.15
C ILE A 123 9.10 -2.67 -14.49
N PHE A 124 8.44 -2.73 -15.65
CA PHE A 124 7.61 -1.64 -16.15
C PHE A 124 6.14 -2.04 -16.19
N ALA A 125 5.26 -1.05 -15.97
CA ALA A 125 3.83 -1.14 -16.20
C ALA A 125 3.43 0.04 -17.10
N PRO A 126 3.45 -0.13 -18.43
CA PRO A 126 3.13 0.97 -19.34
C PRO A 126 1.67 1.39 -19.19
N ALA A 127 1.45 2.70 -19.10
CA ALA A 127 0.11 3.27 -19.24
C ALA A 127 -0.26 3.18 -20.74
N LEU A 128 -1.42 2.59 -21.02
CA LEU A 128 -1.97 2.51 -22.38
C LEU A 128 -3.16 3.45 -22.45
N ASP A 129 -3.16 4.38 -23.40
CA ASP A 129 -4.14 5.48 -23.46
C ASP A 129 -5.60 5.02 -23.68
N ASN A 130 -5.81 3.83 -24.25
CA ASN A 130 -7.14 3.27 -24.53
C ASN A 130 -7.70 2.37 -23.42
N ARG A 131 -7.28 2.59 -22.16
CA ARG A 131 -7.71 1.77 -21.04
C ARG A 131 -8.90 2.35 -20.30
N LEU A 132 -9.72 1.46 -19.76
CA LEU A 132 -10.89 1.78 -18.93
C LEU A 132 -10.49 2.72 -17.77
N GLU A 133 -9.31 2.51 -17.21
CA GLU A 133 -8.71 3.27 -16.13
C GLU A 133 -8.49 4.75 -16.47
N ALA A 134 -8.26 5.07 -17.73
CA ALA A 134 -8.10 6.44 -18.22
C ALA A 134 -9.45 7.14 -18.49
N SER A 135 -10.56 6.40 -18.55
CA SER A 135 -11.90 6.97 -18.80
C SER A 135 -12.53 7.69 -17.61
N GLY A 136 -11.92 7.60 -16.42
CA GLY A 136 -12.47 8.13 -15.16
C GLY A 136 -13.57 7.26 -14.53
N VAL A 137 -14.03 6.19 -15.19
CA VAL A 137 -15.08 5.31 -14.66
C VAL A 137 -14.67 4.62 -13.36
N ILE A 138 -13.42 4.19 -13.24
CA ILE A 138 -12.90 3.53 -12.03
C ILE A 138 -12.93 4.50 -10.85
N ASP A 139 -12.50 5.74 -11.06
CA ASP A 139 -12.51 6.78 -10.03
C ASP A 139 -13.94 7.13 -9.60
N ALA A 140 -14.88 7.21 -10.56
CA ALA A 140 -16.27 7.52 -10.29
C ALA A 140 -16.98 6.39 -9.50
N LEU A 141 -16.76 5.14 -9.90
CA LEU A 141 -17.29 3.97 -9.19
C LEU A 141 -16.73 3.87 -7.77
N TYR A 142 -15.42 4.10 -7.62
CA TYR A 142 -14.80 4.08 -6.30
C TYR A 142 -15.31 5.20 -5.39
N ALA A 143 -15.54 6.39 -5.94
CA ALA A 143 -16.15 7.48 -5.18
C ALA A 143 -17.54 7.10 -4.66
N ALA A 144 -18.35 6.39 -5.45
CA ALA A 144 -19.65 5.90 -5.03
C ALA A 144 -19.56 4.85 -3.91
N VAL A 145 -18.58 3.94 -3.98
CA VAL A 145 -18.27 2.99 -2.89
C VAL A 145 -17.95 3.74 -1.60
N GLN A 146 -17.00 4.70 -1.65
CA GLN A 146 -16.56 5.46 -0.47
C GLN A 146 -17.69 6.27 0.17
N GLN A 147 -18.58 6.81 -0.66
CA GLN A 147 -19.70 7.65 -0.22
C GLN A 147 -20.97 6.84 0.07
N ARG A 148 -20.93 5.51 -0.08
CA ARG A 148 -22.08 4.61 0.02
C ARG A 148 -23.29 5.10 -0.79
N ARG A 149 -23.05 5.58 -2.00
CA ARG A 149 -24.09 6.10 -2.89
C ARG A 149 -24.67 5.00 -3.75
N VAL A 150 -25.99 4.94 -3.83
CA VAL A 150 -26.69 4.03 -4.73
C VAL A 150 -26.45 4.52 -6.17
N LEU A 151 -26.08 3.57 -7.04
CA LEU A 151 -25.85 3.84 -8.45
C LEU A 151 -26.95 3.20 -9.28
N ARG A 152 -27.47 3.96 -10.25
CA ARG A 152 -28.21 3.42 -11.38
C ARG A 152 -27.24 3.13 -12.52
N LEU A 153 -27.18 1.88 -12.93
CA LEU A 153 -26.32 1.39 -14.01
C LEU A 153 -27.15 0.98 -15.22
N THR A 154 -26.78 1.47 -16.39
CA THR A 154 -27.16 0.88 -17.67
C THR A 154 -26.10 -0.16 -18.04
N TYR A 155 -26.43 -1.44 -17.85
CA TYR A 155 -25.48 -2.55 -17.93
C TYR A 155 -25.80 -3.50 -19.08
N ARG A 156 -24.76 -3.94 -19.80
CA ARG A 156 -24.86 -4.99 -20.81
C ARG A 156 -24.29 -6.29 -20.26
N ASP A 157 -25.07 -7.36 -20.25
CA ASP A 157 -24.59 -8.66 -19.79
C ASP A 157 -23.67 -9.35 -20.83
N GLY A 158 -23.27 -10.59 -20.55
CA GLY A 158 -22.40 -11.36 -21.46
C GLY A 158 -23.02 -11.70 -22.82
N GLU A 159 -24.36 -11.62 -22.92
CA GLU A 159 -25.13 -11.84 -24.14
C GLU A 159 -25.53 -10.50 -24.79
N ALA A 160 -24.89 -9.40 -24.35
CA ALA A 160 -25.16 -8.03 -24.78
C ALA A 160 -26.58 -7.53 -24.48
N ARG A 161 -27.35 -8.21 -23.62
CA ARG A 161 -28.68 -7.76 -23.21
C ARG A 161 -28.54 -6.57 -22.27
N ALA A 162 -29.12 -5.44 -22.70
CA ALA A 162 -29.12 -4.21 -21.92
C ALA A 162 -30.13 -4.29 -20.78
N SER A 163 -29.77 -3.70 -19.65
CA SER A 163 -30.62 -3.70 -18.48
C SER A 163 -30.29 -2.55 -17.54
N GLU A 164 -31.29 -2.04 -16.85
CA GLU A 164 -31.09 -1.04 -15.79
C GLU A 164 -31.05 -1.72 -14.42
N ARG A 165 -30.12 -1.27 -13.57
CA ARG A 165 -29.88 -1.84 -12.25
C ARG A 165 -29.61 -0.71 -11.25
N GLU A 166 -30.34 -0.70 -10.16
CA GLU A 166 -29.95 0.07 -8.98
C GLU A 166 -29.14 -0.83 -8.04
N VAL A 167 -27.93 -0.39 -7.72
CA VAL A 167 -26.95 -1.18 -6.97
C VAL A 167 -26.36 -0.38 -5.83
N GLU A 168 -26.06 -1.08 -4.74
CA GLU A 168 -25.31 -0.56 -3.60
C GLU A 168 -23.86 -1.02 -3.76
N PRO A 169 -22.96 -0.17 -4.29
CA PRO A 169 -21.58 -0.57 -4.59
C PRO A 169 -20.75 -0.77 -3.31
N LEU A 170 -20.17 -1.96 -3.15
CA LEU A 170 -19.48 -2.37 -1.92
C LEU A 170 -17.95 -2.33 -2.05
N CYS A 171 -17.41 -2.73 -3.20
CA CYS A 171 -15.98 -2.71 -3.47
C CYS A 171 -15.66 -2.71 -4.96
N LEU A 172 -14.43 -2.33 -5.28
CA LEU A 172 -13.81 -2.57 -6.57
C LEU A 172 -12.67 -3.58 -6.39
N SER A 173 -12.62 -4.58 -7.26
CA SER A 173 -11.59 -5.63 -7.25
C SER A 173 -10.90 -5.69 -8.61
N PHE A 174 -9.58 -5.82 -8.61
CA PHE A 174 -8.78 -5.96 -9.81
C PHE A 174 -8.14 -7.36 -9.88
N TRP A 175 -8.35 -8.06 -10.99
CA TRP A 175 -7.96 -9.47 -11.16
C TRP A 175 -6.82 -9.66 -12.15
N GLY A 176 -5.87 -8.73 -12.23
CA GLY A 176 -4.72 -8.83 -13.14
C GLY A 176 -5.09 -8.72 -14.63
N GLY A 177 -6.19 -8.05 -14.95
CA GLY A 177 -6.63 -7.84 -16.33
C GLY A 177 -8.05 -7.32 -16.49
N SER A 178 -8.88 -7.45 -15.46
CA SER A 178 -10.23 -6.87 -15.46
C SER A 178 -10.62 -6.36 -14.08
N TRP A 179 -11.40 -5.28 -14.08
CA TRP A 179 -12.05 -4.74 -12.90
C TRP A 179 -13.43 -5.35 -12.71
N THR A 180 -13.83 -5.47 -11.44
CA THR A 180 -15.18 -5.85 -11.06
C THR A 180 -15.67 -4.95 -9.93
N LEU A 181 -16.89 -4.45 -10.05
CA LEU A 181 -17.64 -3.80 -8.99
C LEU A 181 -18.49 -4.85 -8.28
N GLY A 182 -18.13 -5.19 -7.05
CA GLY A 182 -18.95 -5.98 -6.16
C GLY A 182 -20.06 -5.11 -5.57
N ALA A 183 -21.31 -5.53 -5.68
CA ALA A 183 -22.45 -4.74 -5.24
C ALA A 183 -23.65 -5.59 -4.82
N TRP A 184 -24.50 -5.04 -3.97
CA TRP A 184 -25.85 -5.56 -3.75
C TRP A 184 -26.80 -5.04 -4.82
N CYS A 185 -27.43 -5.93 -5.57
CA CYS A 185 -28.35 -5.58 -6.65
C CYS A 185 -29.78 -5.52 -6.12
N ARG A 186 -30.37 -4.31 -6.01
CA ARG A 186 -31.73 -4.12 -5.44
C ARG A 186 -32.81 -4.87 -6.22
N LEU A 187 -32.68 -4.92 -7.54
CA LEU A 187 -33.63 -5.64 -8.41
C LEU A 187 -33.61 -7.15 -8.17
N ARG A 188 -32.45 -7.74 -7.84
CA ARG A 188 -32.30 -9.18 -7.63
C ARG A 188 -32.33 -9.57 -6.16
N ALA A 189 -32.27 -8.59 -5.25
CA ALA A 189 -32.11 -8.80 -3.81
C ALA A 189 -30.97 -9.79 -3.50
N ASP A 190 -29.83 -9.61 -4.17
CA ASP A 190 -28.70 -10.54 -4.11
C ASP A 190 -27.38 -9.84 -4.51
N PHE A 191 -26.26 -10.43 -4.11
CA PHE A 191 -24.91 -9.98 -4.48
C PHE A 191 -24.62 -10.25 -5.96
N ARG A 192 -24.06 -9.26 -6.64
CA ARG A 192 -23.63 -9.36 -8.03
C ARG A 192 -22.33 -8.61 -8.27
N SER A 193 -21.63 -9.11 -9.29
CA SER A 193 -20.38 -8.56 -9.78
C SER A 193 -20.60 -7.93 -11.15
N PHE A 194 -20.30 -6.64 -11.27
CA PHE A 194 -20.47 -5.88 -12.51
C PHE A 194 -19.11 -5.52 -13.08
N ARG A 195 -18.92 -5.82 -14.37
CA ARG A 195 -17.70 -5.46 -15.09
C ARG A 195 -17.79 -4.00 -15.56
N PRO A 196 -16.91 -3.08 -15.12
CA PRO A 196 -17.03 -1.67 -15.49
C PRO A 196 -16.91 -1.43 -17.00
N ASP A 197 -16.18 -2.28 -17.74
CA ASP A 197 -16.10 -2.22 -19.20
C ASP A 197 -17.44 -2.52 -19.91
N ARG A 198 -18.42 -3.07 -19.18
CA ARG A 198 -19.77 -3.37 -19.67
C ARG A 198 -20.84 -2.38 -19.17
N ILE A 199 -20.44 -1.37 -18.41
CA ILE A 199 -21.32 -0.29 -17.96
C ILE A 199 -21.40 0.75 -19.09
N ALA A 200 -22.56 0.84 -19.74
CA ALA A 200 -22.79 1.81 -20.81
C ALA A 200 -23.04 3.22 -20.27
N ALA A 201 -23.67 3.32 -19.11
CA ALA A 201 -23.88 4.57 -18.38
C ALA A 201 -24.04 4.30 -16.88
N GLN A 202 -23.68 5.27 -16.06
CA GLN A 202 -23.91 5.23 -14.61
C GLN A 202 -24.29 6.61 -14.09
N ALA A 203 -25.20 6.65 -13.11
CA ALA A 203 -25.61 7.86 -12.42
C ALA A 203 -25.86 7.57 -10.93
N ALA A 204 -25.50 8.51 -10.06
CA ALA A 204 -25.92 8.46 -8.67
C ALA A 204 -27.43 8.73 -8.57
N THR A 205 -28.16 7.94 -7.78
CA THR A 205 -29.61 8.17 -7.59
C THR A 205 -29.91 9.30 -6.60
N GLY A 206 -28.89 9.74 -5.85
CA GLY A 206 -29.04 10.67 -4.72
C GLY A 206 -29.24 9.98 -3.38
N GLU A 207 -29.53 8.67 -3.38
CA GLU A 207 -29.65 7.87 -2.17
C GLU A 207 -28.28 7.40 -1.66
N THR A 208 -28.22 7.19 -0.35
CA THR A 208 -27.13 6.46 0.29
C THR A 208 -27.66 5.19 0.95
N PHE A 209 -26.81 4.19 1.12
CA PHE A 209 -27.16 2.95 1.81
C PHE A 209 -26.38 2.83 3.13
N ALA A 210 -27.03 2.25 4.14
CA ALA A 210 -26.44 2.02 5.45
C ALA A 210 -25.52 0.78 5.44
N ALA A 211 -24.64 0.69 6.44
CA ALA A 211 -23.95 -0.57 6.69
C ALA A 211 -24.97 -1.63 7.16
N ASP A 212 -24.81 -2.85 6.66
CA ASP A 212 -25.74 -3.93 6.90
C ASP A 212 -24.94 -5.25 6.94
N GLU A 213 -25.19 -6.09 7.93
CA GLU A 213 -24.44 -7.34 8.12
C GLU A 213 -24.76 -8.40 7.06
N GLN A 214 -25.94 -8.34 6.44
CA GLN A 214 -26.41 -9.33 5.47
C GLN A 214 -26.13 -8.91 4.02
N ARG A 215 -26.06 -7.61 3.73
CA ARG A 215 -25.81 -7.05 2.38
C ARG A 215 -24.58 -6.14 2.28
N GLY A 216 -23.78 -6.05 3.33
CA GLY A 216 -22.54 -5.27 3.36
C GLY A 216 -21.33 -5.99 2.74
N LEU A 217 -20.16 -5.32 2.79
CA LEU A 217 -18.91 -5.81 2.21
C LEU A 217 -18.51 -7.19 2.75
N ASP A 218 -18.60 -7.41 4.06
CA ASP A 218 -18.19 -8.67 4.66
C ASP A 218 -19.05 -9.84 4.18
N ALA A 219 -20.36 -9.62 4.04
CA ALA A 219 -21.27 -10.60 3.50
C ALA A 219 -21.02 -10.86 2.01
N TYR A 220 -20.71 -9.81 1.24
CA TYR A 220 -20.30 -9.95 -0.15
C TYR A 220 -19.04 -10.81 -0.28
N LEU A 221 -17.99 -10.51 0.50
CA LEU A 221 -16.73 -11.25 0.45
C LEU A 221 -16.92 -12.73 0.78
N ARG A 222 -17.70 -13.04 1.84
CA ARG A 222 -18.08 -14.42 2.16
C ARG A 222 -18.82 -15.10 1.01
N SER A 223 -19.73 -14.40 0.34
CA SER A 223 -20.53 -14.95 -0.77
C SER A 223 -19.67 -15.36 -1.98
N VAL A 224 -18.54 -14.68 -2.19
CA VAL A 224 -17.60 -14.97 -3.29
C VAL A 224 -16.41 -15.84 -2.84
N GLY A 225 -16.45 -16.39 -1.63
CA GLY A 225 -15.40 -17.28 -1.10
C GLY A 225 -14.10 -16.56 -0.75
N SER A 226 -14.15 -15.28 -0.39
CA SER A 226 -12.98 -14.47 0.01
C SER A 226 -13.18 -13.89 1.42
N SER A 227 -12.08 -13.56 2.11
CA SER A 227 -12.09 -12.87 3.39
C SER A 227 -11.37 -11.51 3.31
N LEU A 228 -11.76 -10.55 4.15
CA LEU A 228 -11.03 -9.28 4.33
C LEU A 228 -9.57 -9.50 4.73
N SER A 229 -9.28 -10.57 5.48
CA SER A 229 -7.93 -10.94 5.91
C SER A 229 -7.00 -11.32 4.76
N ASP A 230 -7.54 -11.66 3.59
CA ASP A 230 -6.75 -12.11 2.44
C ASP A 230 -6.13 -10.91 1.68
N HIS A 231 -6.53 -9.67 2.02
CA HIS A 231 -6.21 -8.45 1.28
C HIS A 231 -5.46 -7.39 2.11
N LEU A 232 -4.98 -7.75 3.31
CA LEU A 232 -4.21 -6.89 4.24
C LEU A 232 -2.83 -7.50 4.51
#